data_AF-A0A0B1RY92-F1
#
_entry.id   AF-A0A0B1RY92-F1
#
_cell.length_a   1.000
_cell.length_b   1.000
_cell.length_c   1.000
_cell.angle_alpha   90.00
_cell.angle_beta   90.00
_cell.angle_gamma   90.00
#
_symmetry.space_group_name_H-M   'P 1'
#
loop_
_entity.id
_entity.type
_entity.pdbx_description
1 polymer ?
#
loop_
_entity_poly.entity_id
_entity_poly.type
_entity_poly.pdbx_seq_one_letter_code
_entity_poly.pdbx_strand_id
1 'polypeptide(L)'
;VVPAFLSWLPTHEDVTEAPHIYGYLADLIESNHPVVLGENNSNLPRIVFIIVSAFLLEAFPTNDEGTAVAQRLRHILKVLHNNTEMFEAVVQAANLDEKRTETLRGLIS
;
A
#
# COMPACT_ATOMS: atom_id res chain seq x y z
N VAL A 1 5.15 13.85 12.41
CA VAL A 1 4.48 12.57 12.76
C VAL A 1 4.24 11.67 11.54
N VAL A 2 3.68 12.16 10.42
CA VAL A 2 3.42 11.34 9.21
C VAL A 2 4.65 10.61 8.63
N PRO A 3 5.84 11.24 8.51
CA PRO A 3 7.03 10.51 8.05
C PRO A 3 7.44 9.36 8.98
N ALA A 4 7.29 9.54 10.30
CA ALA A 4 7.56 8.49 11.29
C ALA A 4 6.55 7.35 11.18
N PHE A 5 5.27 7.66 10.99
CA PHE A 5 4.22 6.67 10.74
C PHE A 5 4.56 5.77 9.53
N LEU A 6 4.92 6.35 8.38
CA LEU A 6 5.31 5.58 7.20
C LEU A 6 6.57 4.73 7.40
N SER A 7 7.49 5.17 8.27
CA SER A 7 8.71 4.43 8.57
C SER A 7 8.47 3.14 9.36
N TRP A 8 7.36 3.06 10.11
CA TRP A 8 6.99 1.89 10.90
C TRP A 8 6.27 0.80 10.11
N LEU A 9 5.76 1.14 8.92
CA LEU A 9 5.07 0.21 8.03
C LEU A 9 6.07 -0.58 7.16
N PRO A 10 5.74 -1.82 6.75
CA PRO A 10 4.48 -2.54 6.98
C PRO A 10 4.40 -3.19 8.37
N THR A 11 3.21 -3.19 8.98
CA THR A 11 2.88 -3.94 10.20
C THR A 11 1.89 -5.06 9.87
N HIS A 12 2.01 -6.21 10.50
CA HIS A 12 1.13 -7.37 10.21
C HIS A 12 0.85 -8.27 11.43
N GLU A 13 1.58 -8.12 12.54
CA GLU A 13 1.42 -9.00 13.70
C GLU A 13 0.12 -8.74 14.48
N ASP A 14 -0.24 -7.47 14.62
CA ASP A 14 -1.49 -7.07 15.27
C ASP A 14 -2.62 -6.95 14.24
N VAL A 15 -3.29 -8.08 14.00
CA VAL A 15 -4.43 -8.18 13.07
C VAL A 15 -5.67 -7.42 13.54
N THR A 16 -5.71 -6.99 14.81
CA THR A 16 -6.81 -6.17 15.34
C THR A 16 -6.61 -4.71 14.95
N GLU A 17 -5.37 -4.21 15.05
CA GLU A 17 -5.03 -2.83 14.73
C GLU A 17 -4.75 -2.60 13.24
N ALA A 18 -4.34 -3.64 12.51
CA ALA A 18 -3.99 -3.54 11.10
C ALA A 18 -5.08 -2.86 10.23
N PRO A 19 -6.38 -3.20 10.32
CA PRO A 19 -7.41 -2.52 9.54
C PRO A 19 -7.45 -1.01 9.79
N HIS A 20 -7.30 -0.55 11.03
CA HIS A 20 -7.30 0.86 11.37
C HIS A 20 -6.04 1.59 10.85
N ILE A 21 -4.87 0.97 11.01
CA ILE A 21 -3.58 1.51 10.54
C ILE A 21 -3.60 1.69 9.02
N TYR A 22 -3.99 0.65 8.30
CA TYR A 22 -4.04 0.66 6.84
C TYR A 22 -5.22 1.47 6.30
N GLY A 23 -6.32 1.56 7.04
CA GLY A 23 -7.43 2.47 6.76
C GLY A 23 -6.98 3.93 6.79
N TYR A 24 -6.23 4.32 7.82
CA TYR A 24 -5.65 5.67 7.89
C TYR A 24 -4.63 5.93 6.78
N LEU A 25 -3.79 4.95 6.42
CA LEU A 25 -2.92 5.07 5.25
C LEU A 25 -3.72 5.30 3.96
N ALA A 26 -4.80 4.55 3.75
CA ALA A 26 -5.68 4.71 2.60
C ALA A 26 -6.31 6.11 2.57
N ASP A 27 -6.81 6.62 3.71
CA ASP A 27 -7.37 7.97 3.82
C ASP A 27 -6.37 9.05 3.41
N LEU A 28 -5.09 8.92 3.82
CA LEU A 28 -4.05 9.87 3.45
C LEU A 28 -3.68 9.83 1.96
N ILE A 29 -3.70 8.64 1.35
CA ILE A 29 -3.43 8.48 -0.09
C ILE A 29 -4.59 9.04 -0.90
N GLU A 30 -5.83 8.68 -0.55
CA GLU A 30 -7.04 9.10 -1.26
C GLU A 30 -7.29 10.61 -1.14
N SER A 31 -6.88 11.22 -0.02
CA SER A 31 -6.90 12.68 0.17
C SER A 31 -5.75 13.43 -0.53
N ASN A 32 -4.90 12.72 -1.30
CA ASN A 32 -3.75 13.28 -2.00
C ASN A 32 -2.80 14.05 -1.05
N HIS A 33 -2.61 13.53 0.17
CA HIS A 33 -1.90 14.24 1.22
C HIS A 33 -0.41 14.43 0.85
N PRO A 34 0.10 15.67 0.71
CA PRO A 34 1.40 15.95 0.10
C PRO A 34 2.58 15.32 0.84
N VAL A 35 2.49 15.20 2.18
CA VAL A 35 3.54 14.57 2.99
C VAL A 35 3.61 13.05 2.80
N VAL A 36 2.48 12.40 2.48
CA VAL A 36 2.45 10.95 2.26
C VAL A 36 2.97 10.61 0.88
N LEU A 37 2.52 11.32 -0.14
CA LEU A 37 2.95 11.08 -1.52
C LEU A 37 4.37 11.60 -1.79
N GLY A 38 4.83 12.59 -1.02
CA GLY A 38 6.11 13.23 -1.24
C GLY A 38 6.06 14.20 -2.43
N GLU A 39 7.11 15.01 -2.55
CA GLU A 39 7.24 15.92 -3.68
C GLU A 39 7.32 15.12 -4.99
N ASN A 40 6.51 15.50 -5.99
CA ASN A 40 6.39 14.78 -7.25
C ASN A 40 6.14 13.26 -7.08
N ASN A 41 5.37 12.88 -6.06
CA ASN A 41 5.00 11.48 -5.79
C ASN A 41 6.21 10.56 -5.45
N SER A 42 7.30 11.13 -4.93
CA SER A 42 8.54 10.40 -4.60
C SER A 42 8.36 9.21 -3.66
N ASN A 43 7.28 9.17 -2.87
CA ASN A 43 7.03 8.11 -1.89
C ASN A 43 6.17 6.96 -2.44
N LEU A 44 5.63 7.06 -3.66
CA LEU A 44 4.83 5.98 -4.26
C LEU A 44 5.54 4.62 -4.26
N PRO A 45 6.85 4.50 -4.55
CA PRO A 45 7.56 3.22 -4.44
C PRO A 45 7.49 2.60 -3.06
N ARG A 46 7.64 3.42 -2.01
CA ARG A 46 7.54 2.96 -0.62
C ARG A 46 6.10 2.57 -0.27
N ILE A 47 5.11 3.32 -0.75
CA ILE A 47 3.69 3.03 -0.54
C ILE A 47 3.33 1.68 -1.18
N VAL A 48 3.74 1.45 -2.43
CA VAL A 48 3.53 0.16 -3.11
C VAL A 48 4.20 -0.97 -2.33
N PHE A 49 5.45 -0.79 -1.91
CA PHE A 49 6.14 -1.78 -1.08
C PHE A 49 5.35 -2.11 0.20
N ILE A 50 4.83 -1.09 0.91
CA ILE A 50 4.05 -1.26 2.14
C ILE A 50 2.77 -2.05 1.86
N ILE A 51 1.97 -1.62 0.88
CA ILE A 51 0.68 -2.26 0.56
C ILE A 51 0.90 -3.72 0.18
N VAL A 52 1.82 -3.99 -0.76
CA VAL A 52 2.10 -5.34 -1.23
C VAL A 52 2.61 -6.23 -0.10
N SER A 53 3.45 -5.69 0.79
CA SER A 53 3.92 -6.43 1.96
C SER A 53 2.79 -6.77 2.94
N ALA A 54 1.84 -5.86 3.14
CA ALA A 54 0.69 -6.11 4.00
C ALA A 54 -0.17 -7.28 3.50
N PHE A 55 -0.36 -7.39 2.18
CA PHE A 55 -1.04 -8.54 1.56
C PHE A 55 -0.22 -9.81 1.65
N LEU A 56 1.08 -9.76 1.32
CA LEU A 56 1.96 -10.92 1.37
C LEU A 56 2.08 -11.50 2.79
N LEU A 57 2.02 -10.65 3.80
CA LEU A 57 2.13 -11.01 5.22
C LEU A 57 0.77 -11.25 5.89
N GLU A 58 -0.31 -11.31 5.11
CA GLU A 58 -1.67 -11.60 5.58
C GLU A 58 -2.13 -10.67 6.73
N ALA A 59 -1.81 -9.37 6.62
CA ALA A 59 -2.07 -8.40 7.69
C ALA A 59 -3.56 -8.14 7.98
N PHE A 60 -4.47 -8.55 7.09
CA PHE A 60 -5.89 -8.22 7.17
C PHE A 60 -6.73 -9.40 7.68
N PRO A 61 -7.52 -9.23 8.75
CA PRO A 61 -8.46 -10.25 9.20
C PRO A 61 -9.60 -10.44 8.18
N THR A 62 -10.22 -11.62 8.19
CA THR A 62 -11.33 -12.00 7.29
C THR A 62 -12.69 -11.41 7.67
N ASN A 63 -12.72 -10.46 8.59
CA ASN A 63 -13.94 -9.75 8.99
C ASN A 63 -14.28 -8.62 8.00
N ASP A 64 -15.43 -7.99 8.19
CA ASP A 64 -15.92 -6.93 7.30
C ASP A 64 -14.95 -5.75 7.21
N GLU A 65 -14.33 -5.37 8.33
CA GLU A 65 -13.42 -4.22 8.39
C GLU A 65 -12.10 -4.49 7.65
N GLY A 66 -11.46 -5.64 7.93
CA GLY A 66 -10.24 -6.06 7.24
C GLY A 66 -10.48 -6.22 5.74
N THR A 67 -11.63 -6.79 5.35
CA THR A 67 -12.02 -6.93 3.95
C THR A 67 -12.22 -5.58 3.28
N ALA A 68 -12.88 -4.62 3.95
CA ALA A 68 -13.12 -3.28 3.41
C ALA A 68 -11.81 -2.52 3.18
N VAL A 69 -10.88 -2.55 4.13
CA VAL A 69 -9.57 -1.87 4.01
C VAL A 69 -8.71 -2.54 2.93
N ALA A 70 -8.68 -3.87 2.88
CA ALA A 70 -7.98 -4.60 1.82
C ALA A 70 -8.53 -4.23 0.42
N GLN A 71 -9.85 -4.12 0.26
CA GLN A 71 -10.48 -3.67 -0.99
C GLN A 71 -10.02 -2.26 -1.39
N ARG A 72 -9.97 -1.32 -0.44
CA ARG A 72 -9.49 0.05 -0.68
C ARG A 72 -8.04 0.10 -1.14
N LEU A 73 -7.15 -0.61 -0.44
CA LEU A 73 -5.74 -0.68 -0.82
C LEU A 73 -5.52 -1.33 -2.20
N ARG A 74 -6.30 -2.37 -2.52
CA ARG A 74 -6.28 -2.96 -3.87
C ARG A 74 -6.75 -1.95 -4.92
N HIS A 75 -7.80 -1.17 -4.63
CA HIS A 75 -8.26 -0.12 -5.53
C HIS A 75 -7.18 0.94 -5.79
N ILE A 76 -6.45 1.39 -4.75
CA ILE A 76 -5.32 2.31 -4.88
C ILE A 76 -4.26 1.76 -5.84
N LEU A 77 -3.87 0.48 -5.69
CA LEU A 77 -2.92 -0.16 -6.62
C LEU A 77 -3.45 -0.21 -8.07
N LYS A 78 -4.75 -0.46 -8.25
CA LYS A 78 -5.39 -0.46 -9.59
C LYS A 78 -5.42 0.94 -10.22
N VAL A 79 -5.70 1.97 -9.42
CA VAL A 79 -5.65 3.37 -9.89
C VAL A 79 -4.23 3.73 -10.32
N LEU A 80 -3.22 3.34 -9.55
CA LEU A 80 -1.82 3.55 -9.93
C LEU A 80 -1.47 2.81 -11.23
N HIS A 81 -1.92 1.56 -11.38
CA HIS A 81 -1.70 0.74 -12.57
C HIS A 81 -2.31 1.34 -13.86
N ASN A 82 -3.38 2.13 -13.75
CA ASN A 82 -3.96 2.83 -14.91
C ASN A 82 -3.03 3.88 -15.51
N ASN A 83 -2.03 4.37 -14.76
CA ASN A 83 -0.96 5.21 -15.28
C ASN A 83 0.28 4.36 -15.53
N THR A 84 0.38 3.76 -16.72
CA THR A 84 1.41 2.76 -17.05
C THR A 84 2.84 3.26 -16.86
N GLU A 85 3.15 4.48 -17.31
CA GLU A 85 4.50 5.06 -17.19
C GLU A 85 4.90 5.26 -15.72
N MET A 86 3.99 5.85 -14.93
CA MET A 86 4.21 6.02 -13.49
C MET A 86 4.32 4.68 -12.78
N PHE A 87 3.45 3.73 -13.13
CA PHE A 87 3.43 2.41 -12.51
C PHE A 87 4.75 1.65 -12.73
N GLU A 88 5.26 1.63 -13.96
CA GLU A 88 6.53 0.99 -14.28
C GLU A 88 7.69 1.62 -13.49
N ALA A 89 7.77 2.95 -13.46
CA ALA A 89 8.80 3.66 -12.70
C ALA A 89 8.71 3.36 -11.19
N VAL A 90 7.49 3.32 -10.64
CA VAL A 90 7.24 3.03 -9.24
C VAL A 90 7.60 1.59 -8.88
N VAL A 91 7.24 0.62 -9.72
CA VAL A 91 7.56 -0.80 -9.48
C VAL A 91 9.06 -1.05 -9.53
N GLN A 92 9.77 -0.43 -10.48
CA GLN A 92 11.23 -0.49 -10.54
C GLN A 92 11.88 0.09 -9.28
N ALA A 93 11.39 1.25 -8.81
CA ALA A 93 11.93 1.91 -7.62
C ALA A 93 11.50 1.23 -6.28
N ALA A 94 10.43 0.44 -6.29
CA ALA A 94 9.90 -0.19 -5.07
C ALA A 94 10.77 -1.36 -4.56
N ASN A 95 11.73 -1.83 -5.36
CA ASN A 95 12.65 -2.94 -5.02
C ASN A 95 11.91 -4.16 -4.46
N LEU A 96 10.82 -4.56 -5.11
CA LEU A 96 10.05 -5.74 -4.72
C LEU A 96 10.86 -7.02 -5.00
N ASP A 97 10.87 -7.95 -4.06
CA ASP A 97 11.39 -9.30 -4.30
C ASP A 97 10.41 -10.12 -5.15
N GLU A 98 10.80 -11.34 -5.50
CA GLU A 98 10.00 -12.22 -6.36
C GLU A 98 8.58 -12.45 -5.80
N LYS A 99 8.46 -12.73 -4.50
CA LYS A 99 7.18 -12.97 -3.84
C LYS A 99 6.28 -11.73 -3.83
N ARG A 100 6.85 -10.54 -3.55
CA ARG A 100 6.09 -9.29 -3.60
C ARG A 100 5.68 -8.94 -5.03
N THR A 101 6.53 -9.22 -6.01
CA THR A 101 6.21 -9.00 -7.42
C THR A 101 5.03 -9.88 -7.86
N GLU A 102 5.03 -11.16 -7.49
CA GLU A 102 3.92 -12.07 -7.73
C GLU A 102 2.63 -11.60 -7.02
N THR A 103 2.75 -11.20 -5.75
CA THR A 103 1.63 -10.65 -4.97
C THR A 103 1.04 -9.42 -5.65
N LEU A 104 1.87 -8.46 -6.07
CA LEU A 104 1.42 -7.26 -6.77
C LEU A 104 0.66 -7.63 -8.05
N ARG A 105 1.16 -8.59 -8.84
CA ARG A 105 0.49 -9.06 -10.07
C ARG A 105 -0.89 -9.64 -9.77
N GLY A 106 -1.03 -10.44 -8.71
CA GLY A 106 -2.33 -10.97 -8.27
C GLY A 106 -3.30 -9.86 -7.84
N LEU A 107 -2.81 -8.83 -7.16
CA LEU A 107 -3.64 -7.71 -6.68
C LEU A 107 -4.17 -6.82 -7.82
N ILE A 108 -3.37 -6.59 -8.86
CA ILE A 108 -3.75 -5.72 -9.98
C ILE A 108 -4.51 -6.45 -11.10
N SER A 109 -4.45 -7.79 -11.15
CA SER A 109 -5.35 -8.60 -11.99
C SER A 109 -6.82 -8.36 -11.67
#